data_AF-A0A9D4PMF5-F1
#
_entry.id   AF-A0A9D4PMF5-F1
#
_cell.length_a   1.000
_cell.length_b   1.000
_cell.length_c   1.000
_cell.angle_alpha   90.00
_cell.angle_beta   90.00
_cell.angle_gamma   90.00
#
_symmetry.space_group_name_H-M   'P 1'
#
loop_
_entity.id
_entity.type
_entity.pdbx_description
1 polymer ?
#
loop_
_entity_poly.entity_id
_entity_poly.type
_entity_poly.pdbx_seq_one_letter_code
_entity_poly.pdbx_strand_id
1 'polypeptide(L)'
;MDRERFFALGRELGLEKGGHWVDKECALARDERAREREEAKESAERQRLLQEQELKILELKLKLQESAGRQSAEAGEPGGATSSVTSGTTRAPEVYSPHKLTPRFDETRDDLNAYLQRFERVATCQG
;
A
#
# COMPACT_ATOMS: atom_id res chain seq x y z
N MET A 1 12.06 39.86 -27.06
CA MET A 1 11.29 41.11 -27.15
C MET A 1 11.77 42.01 -26.02
N ASP A 2 12.46 43.10 -26.36
CA ASP A 2 13.04 43.99 -25.37
C ASP A 2 11.94 44.83 -24.69
N ARG A 3 11.77 44.65 -23.38
CA ARG A 3 10.71 45.33 -22.59
C ARG A 3 10.73 46.83 -22.79
N GLU A 4 11.92 47.41 -22.89
CA GLU A 4 12.14 48.84 -23.11
C GLU A 4 11.51 49.35 -24.41
N ARG A 5 11.52 48.54 -25.47
CA ARG A 5 10.87 48.89 -26.75
C ARG A 5 9.35 48.87 -26.62
N PHE A 6 8.79 47.95 -25.84
CA PHE A 6 7.36 47.88 -25.58
C PHE A 6 6.87 49.08 -24.75
N PHE A 7 7.66 49.51 -23.77
CA PHE A 7 7.40 50.74 -22.99
C PHE A 7 7.58 52.02 -23.81
N ALA A 8 8.50 52.05 -24.77
CA ALA A 8 8.67 53.17 -25.68
C ALA A 8 7.45 53.30 -26.62
N LEU A 9 7.03 52.20 -27.24
CA LEU A 9 5.83 52.15 -28.09
C LEU A 9 4.55 52.50 -27.31
N GLY A 10 4.41 52.02 -26.08
CA GLY A 10 3.28 52.36 -25.21
C GLY A 10 3.20 53.85 -24.87
N ARG A 11 4.34 54.52 -24.69
CA ARG A 11 4.40 55.98 -24.50
C ARG A 11 4.05 56.75 -25.77
N GLU A 12 4.54 56.32 -26.93
CA GLU A 12 4.21 56.94 -28.23
C GLU A 12 2.71 56.81 -28.58
N LEU A 13 2.05 55.75 -28.11
CA LEU A 13 0.61 55.52 -28.27
C LEU A 13 -0.27 56.19 -27.20
N GLY A 14 0.31 56.99 -26.29
CA GLY A 14 -0.42 57.67 -25.21
C GLY A 14 -0.88 56.76 -24.07
N LEU A 15 -0.39 55.52 -24.03
CA LEU A 15 -0.64 54.54 -22.97
C LEU A 15 0.42 54.69 -21.87
N GLU A 16 0.48 55.86 -21.22
CA GLU A 16 1.40 56.12 -20.10
C GLU A 16 1.25 55.13 -18.94
N LYS A 17 0.07 54.51 -18.83
CA LYS A 17 -0.21 53.50 -17.81
C LYS A 17 0.22 52.09 -18.19
N GLY A 18 0.75 51.83 -19.40
CA GLY A 18 0.99 50.48 -19.94
C GLY A 18 1.85 49.53 -19.09
N GLY A 19 2.65 50.05 -18.16
CA GLY A 19 3.48 49.24 -17.26
C GLY A 19 2.73 48.31 -16.31
N HIS A 20 1.54 48.69 -15.87
CA HIS A 20 0.75 47.86 -14.95
C HIS A 20 0.39 46.48 -15.54
N TRP A 21 0.24 46.38 -16.86
CA TRP A 21 -0.06 45.12 -17.53
C TRP A 21 1.18 44.23 -17.61
N VAL A 22 2.34 44.82 -17.91
CA VAL A 22 3.63 44.11 -17.90
C VAL A 22 3.98 43.64 -16.49
N ASP A 23 3.75 44.47 -15.48
CA ASP A 23 3.96 44.10 -14.07
C ASP A 23 3.00 43.00 -13.63
N LYS A 24 1.73 43.06 -14.07
CA LYS A 24 0.73 42.01 -13.83
C LYS A 24 1.13 40.69 -14.48
N GLU A 25 1.58 40.70 -15.74
CA GLU A 25 2.10 39.49 -16.39
C GLU A 25 3.35 38.94 -15.70
N CYS A 26 4.25 39.81 -15.26
CA CYS A 26 5.43 39.39 -14.49
C CYS A 26 5.06 38.78 -13.13
N ALA A 27 4.05 39.33 -12.46
CA ALA A 27 3.54 38.79 -11.20
C ALA A 27 2.92 37.41 -11.41
N LEU A 28 2.06 37.27 -12.43
CA LEU A 28 1.44 35.99 -12.78
C LEU A 28 2.48 34.92 -13.12
N ALA A 29 3.51 35.25 -13.92
CA ALA A 29 4.58 34.31 -14.25
C ALA A 29 5.43 33.90 -13.03
N ARG A 30 5.56 34.76 -12.02
CA ARG A 30 6.24 34.43 -10.75
C ARG A 30 5.38 33.55 -9.86
N ASP A 31 4.09 33.83 -9.79
CA ASP A 31 3.13 33.05 -9.02
C ASP A 31 2.97 31.64 -9.61
N GLU A 32 2.94 31.50 -10.93
CA GLU A 32 2.91 30.21 -11.61
C GLU A 32 4.17 29.38 -11.29
N ARG A 33 5.36 29.98 -11.40
CA ARG A 33 6.61 29.32 -10.99
C ARG A 33 6.69 29.02 -9.49
N ALA A 34 5.97 29.78 -8.65
CA ALA A 34 5.87 29.47 -7.23
C ALA A 34 4.98 28.24 -7.01
N ARG A 35 3.82 28.16 -7.67
CA ARG A 35 2.91 27.01 -7.62
C ARG A 35 3.56 25.73 -8.11
N GLU A 36 4.24 25.76 -9.25
CA GLU A 36 4.97 24.59 -9.77
C GLU A 36 6.01 24.07 -8.77
N ARG A 37 6.69 24.97 -8.05
CA ARG A 37 7.66 24.58 -7.01
C ARG A 37 6.99 24.00 -5.77
N GLU A 38 5.80 24.47 -5.40
CA GLU A 38 5.02 23.90 -4.30
C GLU A 38 4.48 22.52 -4.65
N GLU A 39 3.92 22.35 -5.85
CA GLU A 39 3.44 21.06 -6.36
C GLU A 39 4.59 20.04 -6.49
N ALA A 40 5.77 20.48 -6.94
CA ALA A 40 6.96 19.64 -6.99
C ALA A 40 7.44 19.20 -5.60
N LYS A 41 7.36 20.08 -4.59
CA LYS A 41 7.69 19.72 -3.20
C LYS A 41 6.67 18.77 -2.61
N GLU A 42 5.39 19.04 -2.81
CA GLU A 42 4.32 18.20 -2.27
C GLU A 42 4.35 16.79 -2.88
N SER A 43 4.57 16.68 -4.19
CA SER A 43 4.74 15.38 -4.85
C SER A 43 5.98 14.63 -4.37
N ALA A 44 7.11 15.32 -4.14
CA ALA A 44 8.31 14.72 -3.58
C ALA A 44 8.11 14.25 -2.13
N GLU A 45 7.39 15.00 -1.30
CA GLU A 45 7.05 14.61 0.07
C GLU A 45 6.12 13.39 0.09
N ARG A 46 5.10 13.37 -0.76
CA ARG A 46 4.22 12.20 -0.91
C ARG A 46 5.00 10.96 -1.36
N GLN A 47 5.93 11.10 -2.30
CA GLN A 47 6.79 9.99 -2.73
C GLN A 47 7.69 9.48 -1.61
N ARG A 48 8.29 10.37 -0.81
CA ARG A 48 9.10 9.97 0.35
C ARG A 48 8.29 9.19 1.38
N LEU A 49 7.09 9.66 1.71
CA LEU A 49 6.21 8.97 2.64
C LEU A 49 5.84 7.55 2.15
N LEU A 50 5.57 7.40 0.85
CA LEU A 50 5.29 6.08 0.26
C LEU A 50 6.52 5.16 0.34
N GLN A 51 7.71 5.67 0.02
CA GLN A 51 8.95 4.90 0.12
C GLN A 51 9.26 4.47 1.56
N GLU A 52 9.05 5.35 2.54
CA GLU A 52 9.23 5.02 3.96
C GLU A 52 8.26 3.93 4.43
N GLN A 53 7.00 4.00 3.98
CA GLN A 53 6.00 2.96 4.26
C GLN A 53 6.38 1.62 3.62
N GLU A 54 6.83 1.64 2.37
CA GLU A 54 7.26 0.43 1.65
C GLU A 54 8.47 -0.23 2.33
N LEU A 55 9.48 0.54 2.72
CA LEU A 55 10.63 0.05 3.47
C LEU A 55 10.20 -0.60 4.80
N LYS A 56 9.25 0.03 5.52
CA LYS A 56 8.73 -0.52 6.78
C LYS A 56 7.97 -1.82 6.57
N ILE A 57 7.19 -1.93 5.50
CA ILE A 57 6.48 -3.18 5.15
C ILE A 57 7.50 -4.28 4.82
N LEU A 58 8.53 -3.97 4.04
CA LEU A 58 9.59 -4.92 3.68
C LEU A 58 10.35 -5.40 4.93
N GLU A 59 10.70 -4.48 5.83
CA GLU A 59 11.36 -4.82 7.09
C GLU A 59 10.49 -5.76 7.95
N LEU A 60 9.19 -5.48 8.07
CA LEU A 60 8.27 -6.34 8.81
C LEU A 60 8.13 -7.72 8.17
N LYS A 61 8.05 -7.80 6.82
CA LYS A 61 8.02 -9.08 6.10
C LYS A 61 9.29 -9.90 6.35
N LEU A 62 10.44 -9.25 6.35
CA LEU A 62 11.72 -9.90 6.63
C LEU A 62 11.75 -10.47 8.06
N LYS A 63 11.33 -9.70 9.06
CA LYS A 63 11.20 -10.18 10.45
C LYS A 63 10.24 -11.37 10.58
N LEU A 64 9.12 -11.35 9.87
CA LEU A 64 8.17 -12.47 9.84
C LEU A 64 8.82 -13.71 9.24
N GLN A 65 9.53 -13.58 8.13
CA GLN A 65 10.25 -14.70 7.50
C GLN A 65 11.35 -15.26 8.40
N GLU A 66 12.14 -14.40 9.05
CA GLU A 66 13.16 -14.83 10.02
C GLU A 66 12.54 -15.58 11.20
N SER A 67 11.42 -15.10 11.73
CA SER A 67 10.71 -15.77 12.82
C SER A 67 10.12 -17.12 12.38
N ALA A 68 9.57 -17.21 11.17
CA ALA A 68 9.04 -18.44 10.61
C ALA A 68 10.15 -19.48 10.36
N GLY A 69 11.31 -19.04 9.85
CA GLY A 69 12.48 -19.90 9.66
C GLY A 69 13.03 -20.47 10.97
N ARG A 70 13.04 -19.67 12.04
CA ARG A 70 13.42 -20.13 13.39
C ARG A 70 12.44 -21.15 13.96
N GLN A 71 11.12 -20.91 13.79
CA GLN A 71 10.09 -21.86 14.23
C GLN A 71 10.12 -23.19 13.45
N SER A 72 10.50 -23.16 12.17
CA SER A 72 10.70 -24.39 11.39
C SER A 72 12.00 -25.13 11.72
N ALA A 73 13.07 -24.41 12.10
CA ALA A 73 14.36 -25.02 12.46
C ALA A 73 14.36 -25.68 13.85
N GLU A 74 13.51 -25.24 14.78
CA GLU A 74 13.28 -25.92 16.06
C GLU A 74 12.31 -27.12 15.97
N ALA A 75 11.76 -27.41 14.78
CA ALA A 75 10.75 -28.45 14.56
C ALA A 75 11.22 -29.67 13.71
N GLY A 76 12.52 -29.86 13.48
CA GLY A 76 13.08 -31.13 12.96
C GLY A 76 14.11 -31.67 13.95
N GLU A 77 14.07 -32.91 14.46
CA GLU A 77 13.61 -34.24 13.99
C GLU A 77 13.58 -35.24 15.19
N PRO A 78 13.24 -36.55 15.06
CA PRO A 78 12.39 -37.24 14.09
C PRO A 78 11.37 -38.23 14.75
N GLY A 79 10.36 -38.67 13.99
CA GLY A 79 9.48 -39.80 14.32
C GLY A 79 8.20 -39.68 13.49
N GLY A 80 8.03 -40.38 12.37
CA GLY A 80 8.15 -41.83 12.24
C GLY A 80 6.81 -42.46 12.61
N ALA A 81 5.85 -42.48 11.68
CA ALA A 81 4.86 -43.56 11.52
C ALA A 81 3.82 -43.18 10.45
N THR A 82 3.93 -43.87 9.33
CA THR A 82 2.81 -44.30 8.50
C THR A 82 1.78 -45.06 9.36
N SER A 83 0.53 -44.61 9.41
CA SER A 83 -0.64 -45.42 9.79
C SER A 83 -1.89 -44.62 9.38
N SER A 84 -2.58 -44.91 8.28
CA SER A 84 -3.35 -46.12 8.01
C SER A 84 -4.19 -46.57 9.21
N VAL A 85 -5.47 -46.21 9.15
CA VAL A 85 -6.65 -47.00 9.56
C VAL A 85 -7.05 -47.06 11.05
N THR A 86 -8.33 -46.70 11.25
CA THR A 86 -9.33 -47.09 12.28
C THR A 86 -9.35 -46.51 13.70
N SER A 87 -10.50 -45.86 13.94
CA SER A 87 -11.44 -46.06 15.04
C SER A 87 -11.03 -45.80 16.48
N GLY A 88 -11.75 -44.84 17.08
CA GLY A 88 -12.22 -44.91 18.46
C GLY A 88 -11.17 -44.72 19.54
N THR A 89 -10.82 -43.47 19.84
CA THR A 89 -10.23 -43.12 21.14
C THR A 89 -10.72 -41.73 21.54
N THR A 90 -11.32 -41.66 22.72
CA THR A 90 -11.82 -40.46 23.39
C THR A 90 -10.71 -39.42 23.48
N ARG A 91 -10.83 -38.38 22.66
CA ARG A 91 -9.87 -37.27 22.53
C ARG A 91 -10.06 -36.33 23.71
N ALA A 92 -8.97 -36.06 24.44
CA ALA A 92 -8.87 -34.99 25.42
C ALA A 92 -9.37 -33.65 24.82
N PRO A 93 -9.84 -32.68 25.62
CA PRO A 93 -10.29 -31.40 25.09
C PRO A 93 -9.06 -30.65 24.55
N GLU A 94 -8.75 -30.90 23.29
CA GLU A 94 -7.74 -30.15 22.56
C GLU A 94 -8.25 -28.72 22.55
N VAL A 95 -7.43 -27.80 23.06
CA VAL A 95 -7.69 -26.37 22.96
C VAL A 95 -7.71 -26.04 21.47
N TYR A 96 -8.90 -26.05 20.87
CA TYR A 96 -9.10 -25.81 19.46
C TYR A 96 -8.77 -24.35 19.18
N SER A 97 -7.54 -24.11 18.71
CA SER A 97 -7.16 -22.80 18.21
C SER A 97 -8.10 -22.41 17.07
N PRO A 98 -8.73 -21.22 17.12
CA PRO A 98 -9.65 -20.76 16.06
C PRO A 98 -9.05 -20.82 14.65
N HIS A 99 -7.73 -20.64 14.54
CA HIS A 99 -6.99 -20.75 13.28
C HIS A 99 -6.95 -22.16 12.69
N LYS A 100 -7.20 -23.20 13.50
CA LYS A 100 -7.34 -24.60 13.03
C LYS A 100 -8.77 -24.92 12.62
N LEU A 101 -9.75 -24.12 13.04
CA LEU A 101 -11.17 -24.27 12.72
C LEU A 101 -11.53 -23.54 11.41
N THR A 102 -10.86 -22.45 11.07
CA THR A 102 -11.11 -21.74 9.81
C THR A 102 -10.57 -22.56 8.63
N PRO A 103 -11.43 -23.00 7.69
CA PRO A 103 -10.96 -23.64 6.47
C PRO A 103 -10.07 -22.67 5.68
N ARG A 104 -8.98 -23.17 5.08
CA ARG A 104 -8.16 -22.37 4.16
C ARG A 104 -8.82 -22.29 2.78
N PHE A 105 -8.62 -21.16 2.12
CA PHE A 105 -9.04 -20.95 0.73
C PHE A 105 -8.10 -21.69 -0.21
N ASP A 106 -8.68 -22.50 -1.09
CA ASP A 106 -7.97 -23.25 -2.12
C ASP A 106 -8.30 -22.66 -3.49
N GLU A 107 -7.37 -21.93 -4.09
CA GLU A 107 -7.55 -21.24 -5.39
C GLU A 107 -7.88 -22.21 -6.55
N THR A 108 -7.58 -23.51 -6.40
CA THR A 108 -7.85 -24.51 -7.44
C THR A 108 -9.23 -25.14 -7.34
N ARG A 109 -9.88 -25.05 -6.17
CA ARG A 109 -11.13 -25.78 -5.85
C ARG A 109 -12.25 -24.89 -5.31
N ASP A 110 -11.89 -23.79 -4.66
CA ASP A 110 -12.84 -22.87 -4.05
C ASP A 110 -13.08 -21.67 -4.98
N ASP A 111 -14.30 -21.53 -5.47
CA ASP A 111 -14.83 -20.20 -5.71
C ASP A 111 -15.22 -19.55 -4.37
N LEU A 112 -15.41 -18.23 -4.35
CA LEU A 112 -15.74 -17.50 -3.12
C LEU A 112 -16.96 -18.09 -2.40
N ASN A 113 -17.92 -18.60 -3.16
CA ASN A 113 -19.15 -19.19 -2.63
C ASN A 113 -18.90 -20.56 -1.98
N ALA A 114 -18.08 -21.44 -2.59
CA ALA A 114 -17.70 -22.73 -2.01
C ALA A 114 -16.90 -22.56 -0.72
N TYR A 115 -16.02 -21.55 -0.68
CA TYR A 115 -15.28 -21.21 0.53
C TYR A 115 -16.23 -20.80 1.67
N LEU A 116 -17.18 -19.90 1.39
CA LEU A 116 -18.17 -19.45 2.37
C LEU A 116 -19.03 -20.61 2.88
N GLN A 117 -19.49 -21.50 2.02
CA GLN A 117 -20.26 -22.68 2.44
C GLN A 117 -19.48 -23.61 3.38
N ARG A 118 -18.19 -23.82 3.13
CA ARG A 118 -17.33 -24.61 4.04
C ARG A 118 -17.14 -23.91 5.37
N PHE A 119 -16.93 -22.60 5.34
CA PHE A 119 -16.82 -21.81 6.56
C PHE A 119 -18.11 -21.87 7.39
N GLU A 120 -19.28 -21.72 6.76
CA GLU A 120 -20.58 -21.80 7.41
C GLU A 120 -20.85 -23.18 8.04
N ARG A 121 -20.50 -24.27 7.34
CA ARG A 121 -20.65 -25.64 7.88
C ARG A 121 -19.81 -25.84 9.13
N VAL A 122 -18.57 -25.33 9.15
CA VAL A 122 -17.71 -25.41 10.33
C VAL A 122 -18.22 -24.51 11.46
N ALA A 123 -18.69 -23.30 11.13
CA ALA A 123 -19.25 -22.37 12.11
C ALA A 123 -20.55 -22.89 12.75
N THR A 124 -21.35 -23.64 12.00
CA THR A 124 -22.63 -24.23 12.47
C THR A 124 -22.47 -25.64 13.04
N CYS A 125 -21.25 -26.18 13.11
CA CYS A 125 -20.96 -27.56 13.52
C CYS A 125 -21.78 -28.61 12.73
N GLN A 126 -22.13 -28.31 11.47
CA GLN A 126 -22.80 -29.22 10.56
C GLN A 126 -21.73 -29.93 9.73
N GLY A 127 -21.13 -30.97 10.33
CA GLY A 127 -20.17 -31.87 9.70
C GLY A 127 -20.85 -33.11 9.13
#